data_AF-A0A7V2W3C1-F1
#
_entry.id   AF-A0A7V2W3C1-F1
#
_cell.length_a   1.000
_cell.length_b   1.000
_cell.length_c   1.000
_cell.angle_alpha   90.00
_cell.angle_beta   90.00
_cell.angle_gamma   90.00
#
_symmetry.space_group_name_H-M   'P 1'
#
loop_
_entity.id
_entity.type
_entity.pdbx_description
1 polymer ?
#
loop_
_entity_poly.entity_id
_entity_poly.type
_entity_poly.pdbx_seq_one_letter_code
_entity_poly.pdbx_strand_id
1 'polypeptide(L)'
;AAEFLFSCQSKEGDIRGFIGNQYATYYTGYILSLLIRAGYEDDIRVEKGMRWLLSTRQDDGGWTIPILTHKYDRETGYRLTSQNMKPIEPDRTKPLSHNWTDMVLRAFAAHPRYRQMKQAHDAGALLKSSFFLPDAYPSYRAPRYWTRFAFWWPNLLTALDSLYLLGFTRNDYDIRRGLQWFVDNQQSDGLWNLESHKDISAKDFEERLWLGLRICRMFKSYYP
;
A
#
# COMPACT_ATOMS: atom_id res chain seq x y z
N ALA A 1 20.95 -7.27 -2.91
CA ALA A 1 19.51 -7.21 -2.58
C ALA A 1 18.63 -7.10 -3.83
N ALA A 2 18.80 -6.05 -4.66
CA ALA A 2 17.98 -5.87 -5.88
C ALA A 2 18.01 -7.08 -6.82
N GLU A 3 19.19 -7.60 -7.18
CA GLU A 3 19.32 -8.78 -8.04
C GLU A 3 18.62 -10.04 -7.50
N PHE A 4 18.59 -10.21 -6.18
CA PHE A 4 17.83 -11.31 -5.57
C PHE A 4 16.32 -11.12 -5.76
N LEU A 5 15.80 -9.91 -5.52
CA LEU A 5 14.38 -9.61 -5.76
C LEU A 5 14.01 -9.80 -7.25
N PHE A 6 14.89 -9.37 -8.15
CA PHE A 6 14.71 -9.58 -9.59
C PHE A 6 14.80 -11.04 -10.01
N SER A 7 15.60 -11.87 -9.32
CA SER A 7 15.62 -13.32 -9.57
C SER A 7 14.28 -14.01 -9.25
N CYS A 8 13.45 -13.37 -8.41
CA CYS A 8 12.09 -13.82 -8.10
C CYS A 8 11.02 -13.25 -9.06
N GLN A 9 11.39 -12.43 -10.05
CA GLN A 9 10.44 -11.86 -11.00
C GLN A 9 10.03 -12.91 -12.04
N SER A 10 8.72 -13.06 -12.24
CA SER A 10 8.16 -13.99 -13.20
C SER A 10 8.30 -13.51 -14.65
N LYS A 11 7.93 -14.39 -15.59
CA LYS A 11 7.80 -14.02 -17.01
C LYS A 11 6.70 -12.98 -17.24
N GLU A 12 5.69 -12.89 -16.39
CA GLU A 12 4.58 -11.93 -16.47
C GLU A 12 4.98 -10.55 -15.92
N GLY A 13 5.91 -10.50 -14.96
CA GLY A 13 6.46 -9.25 -14.41
C GLY A 13 6.29 -9.07 -12.91
N ASP A 14 5.49 -9.92 -12.26
CA ASP A 14 5.30 -9.90 -10.82
C ASP A 14 6.43 -10.59 -10.04
N ILE A 15 6.57 -10.26 -8.76
CA ILE A 15 7.61 -10.83 -7.91
C ILE A 15 6.98 -11.92 -7.03
N ARG A 16 7.50 -13.15 -7.13
CA ARG A 16 6.97 -14.37 -6.48
C ARG A 16 7.67 -14.68 -5.15
N GLY A 17 7.11 -15.63 -4.41
CA GLY A 17 7.71 -16.19 -3.19
C GLY A 17 7.08 -15.70 -1.87
N PHE A 18 6.04 -14.88 -1.92
CA PHE A 18 5.36 -14.37 -0.70
C PHE A 18 4.21 -15.26 -0.22
N ILE A 19 3.46 -15.84 -1.15
CA ILE A 19 2.24 -16.62 -0.89
C ILE A 19 2.33 -17.89 -1.75
N GLY A 20 3.31 -18.76 -1.43
CA GLY A 20 3.72 -19.83 -2.33
C GLY A 20 4.11 -19.25 -3.70
N ASN A 21 3.49 -19.77 -4.76
CA ASN A 21 3.66 -19.27 -6.13
C ASN A 21 2.51 -18.33 -6.59
N GLN A 22 1.63 -17.89 -5.68
CA GLN A 22 0.49 -17.03 -6.03
C GLN A 22 0.91 -15.58 -6.31
N TYR A 23 0.03 -14.83 -6.97
CA TYR A 23 0.22 -13.40 -7.19
C TYR A 23 0.16 -12.64 -5.86
N ALA A 24 1.14 -11.78 -5.61
CA ALA A 24 1.15 -10.87 -4.48
C ALA A 24 1.30 -9.43 -4.98
N THR A 25 0.20 -8.87 -5.50
CA THR A 25 0.13 -7.53 -6.11
C THR A 25 0.69 -6.45 -5.19
N TYR A 26 0.26 -6.43 -3.93
CA TYR A 26 0.72 -5.51 -2.89
C TYR A 26 2.23 -5.61 -2.61
N TYR A 27 2.80 -6.82 -2.51
CA TYR A 27 4.24 -6.97 -2.29
C TYR A 27 5.06 -6.63 -3.52
N THR A 28 4.58 -6.96 -4.72
CA THR A 28 5.19 -6.51 -5.97
C THR A 28 5.23 -4.98 -6.02
N GLY A 29 4.12 -4.30 -5.72
CA GLY A 29 4.07 -2.84 -5.63
C GLY A 29 5.01 -2.26 -4.59
N TYR A 30 5.01 -2.80 -3.37
CA TYR A 30 5.91 -2.33 -2.33
C TYR A 30 7.39 -2.50 -2.72
N ILE A 31 7.77 -3.66 -3.28
CA ILE A 31 9.16 -3.90 -3.70
C ILE A 31 9.57 -2.99 -4.84
N LEU A 32 8.72 -2.81 -5.86
CA LEU A 32 8.99 -1.88 -6.94
C LEU A 32 9.19 -0.46 -6.39
N SER A 33 8.39 -0.03 -5.40
CA SER A 33 8.58 1.27 -4.75
C SER A 33 9.96 1.42 -4.11
N LEU A 34 10.49 0.35 -3.50
CA LEU A 34 11.83 0.35 -2.89
C LEU A 34 12.93 0.36 -3.95
N LEU A 35 12.77 -0.42 -5.03
CA LEU A 35 13.72 -0.47 -6.15
C LEU A 35 13.80 0.89 -6.85
N ILE A 36 12.65 1.52 -7.14
CA ILE A 36 12.57 2.87 -7.71
C ILE A 36 13.28 3.87 -6.81
N ARG A 37 12.99 3.87 -5.50
CA ARG A 37 13.66 4.77 -4.54
C ARG A 37 15.16 4.51 -4.39
N ALA A 38 15.63 3.33 -4.80
CA ALA A 38 17.03 2.95 -4.81
C ALA A 38 17.75 3.26 -6.13
N GLY A 39 17.09 3.92 -7.10
CA GLY A 39 17.70 4.34 -8.37
C GLY A 39 17.52 3.35 -9.53
N TYR A 40 16.58 2.40 -9.43
CA TYR A 40 16.29 1.42 -10.48
C TYR A 40 15.06 1.78 -11.33
N GLU A 41 14.61 3.03 -11.32
CA GLU A 41 13.40 3.46 -12.03
C GLU A 41 13.42 3.17 -13.54
N ASP A 42 14.60 3.21 -14.17
CA ASP A 42 14.78 2.94 -15.60
C ASP A 42 15.18 1.48 -15.90
N ASP A 43 15.25 0.60 -14.89
CA ASP A 43 15.53 -0.82 -15.10
C ASP A 43 14.34 -1.49 -15.82
N ILE A 44 14.63 -2.26 -16.88
CA ILE A 44 13.62 -2.96 -17.67
C ILE A 44 12.73 -3.89 -16.83
N ARG A 45 13.26 -4.43 -15.74
CA ARG A 45 12.53 -5.29 -14.80
C ARG A 45 11.55 -4.47 -13.95
N VAL A 46 11.88 -3.24 -13.60
CA VAL A 46 10.94 -2.31 -12.95
C VAL A 46 9.81 -1.95 -13.92
N GLU A 47 10.13 -1.55 -15.15
CA GLU A 47 9.15 -1.26 -16.20
C GLU A 47 8.19 -2.45 -16.41
N LYS A 48 8.72 -3.67 -16.47
CA LYS A 48 7.93 -4.89 -16.60
C LYS A 48 6.97 -5.10 -15.42
N GLY A 49 7.44 -4.88 -14.20
CA GLY A 49 6.61 -4.95 -13.00
C GLY A 49 5.51 -3.89 -12.97
N MET A 50 5.82 -2.65 -13.38
CA MET A 50 4.86 -1.57 -13.48
C MET A 50 3.76 -1.85 -14.52
N ARG A 51 4.13 -2.41 -15.69
CA ARG A 51 3.17 -2.86 -16.70
C ARG A 51 2.28 -3.99 -16.18
N TRP A 52 2.87 -4.94 -15.47
CA TRP A 52 2.11 -6.03 -14.86
C TRP A 52 1.08 -5.50 -13.83
N LEU A 53 1.47 -4.55 -12.96
CA LEU A 53 0.54 -3.91 -12.03
C LEU A 53 -0.62 -3.24 -12.76
N LEU A 54 -0.36 -2.46 -13.82
CA LEU A 54 -1.43 -1.87 -14.63
C LEU A 54 -2.36 -2.92 -15.23
N SER A 55 -1.83 -4.06 -15.65
CA SER A 55 -2.61 -5.12 -16.29
C SER A 55 -3.52 -5.88 -15.32
N THR A 56 -3.25 -5.85 -14.01
CA THR A 56 -3.93 -6.64 -12.97
C THR A 56 -4.95 -5.86 -12.14
N ARG A 57 -5.29 -4.64 -12.58
CA ARG A 57 -6.32 -3.80 -11.94
C ARG A 57 -7.68 -4.50 -11.94
N GLN A 58 -8.45 -4.24 -10.87
CA GLN A 58 -9.89 -4.53 -10.82
C GLN A 58 -10.65 -3.56 -11.75
N ASP A 59 -11.92 -3.87 -12.04
CA ASP A 59 -12.77 -3.05 -12.91
C ASP A 59 -13.04 -1.66 -12.32
N ASP A 60 -13.04 -1.54 -10.99
CA ASP A 60 -13.13 -0.26 -10.29
C ASP A 60 -11.83 0.57 -10.39
N GLY A 61 -10.74 -0.03 -10.86
CA GLY A 61 -9.45 0.61 -11.08
C GLY A 61 -8.45 0.50 -9.94
N GLY A 62 -8.79 -0.15 -8.82
CA GLY A 62 -7.85 -0.44 -7.74
C GLY A 62 -7.20 -1.82 -7.88
N TRP A 63 -6.63 -2.32 -6.77
CA TRP A 63 -6.00 -3.63 -6.69
C TRP A 63 -6.47 -4.43 -5.48
N THR A 64 -6.40 -5.74 -5.63
CA THR A 64 -6.50 -6.70 -4.54
C THR A 64 -5.53 -7.87 -4.81
N ILE A 65 -5.47 -8.83 -3.90
CA ILE A 65 -4.73 -10.08 -4.12
C ILE A 65 -5.66 -11.04 -4.87
N PRO A 66 -5.26 -11.57 -6.04
CA PRO A 66 -6.14 -12.41 -6.85
C PRO A 66 -6.78 -13.61 -6.13
N ILE A 67 -6.06 -14.27 -5.20
CA ILE A 67 -6.67 -15.35 -4.42
C ILE A 67 -7.83 -14.88 -3.52
N LEU A 68 -7.89 -13.60 -3.14
CA LEU A 68 -8.98 -13.07 -2.31
C LEU A 68 -10.26 -12.83 -3.11
N THR A 69 -10.22 -12.80 -4.44
CA THR A 69 -11.41 -12.57 -5.28
C THR A 69 -12.30 -13.81 -5.41
N HIS A 70 -11.87 -14.93 -4.84
CA HIS A 70 -12.51 -16.24 -4.93
C HIS A 70 -12.82 -16.82 -3.55
N LYS A 71 -13.69 -17.83 -3.50
CA LYS A 71 -13.98 -18.60 -2.28
C LYS A 71 -13.36 -19.98 -2.40
N TYR A 72 -12.73 -20.43 -1.32
CA TYR A 72 -12.15 -21.76 -1.21
C TYR A 72 -12.57 -22.40 0.11
N ASP A 73 -12.61 -23.73 0.12
CA ASP A 73 -12.54 -24.45 1.39
C ASP A 73 -11.16 -24.25 2.05
N ARG A 74 -11.07 -24.61 3.32
CA ARG A 74 -9.88 -24.41 4.15
C ARG A 74 -8.65 -25.15 3.60
N GLU A 75 -8.82 -26.36 3.10
CA GLU A 75 -7.72 -27.19 2.59
C GLU A 75 -7.16 -26.60 1.31
N THR A 76 -8.03 -26.25 0.36
CA THR A 76 -7.66 -25.58 -0.89
C THR A 76 -6.95 -24.25 -0.61
N GLY A 77 -7.48 -23.45 0.32
CA GLY A 77 -6.84 -22.20 0.75
C GLY A 77 -5.41 -22.43 1.26
N TYR A 78 -5.20 -23.41 2.14
CA TYR A 78 -3.86 -23.73 2.64
C TYR A 78 -2.93 -24.17 1.53
N ARG A 79 -3.37 -25.05 0.63
CA ARG A 79 -2.53 -25.52 -0.47
C ARG A 79 -2.11 -24.37 -1.38
N LEU A 80 -3.04 -23.46 -1.72
CA LEU A 80 -2.75 -22.28 -2.54
C LEU A 80 -1.66 -21.41 -1.91
N THR A 81 -1.67 -21.24 -0.58
CA THR A 81 -0.74 -20.35 0.12
C THR A 81 0.56 -21.00 0.58
N SER A 82 0.67 -22.34 0.55
CA SER A 82 1.82 -23.09 1.10
C SER A 82 2.53 -23.99 0.09
N GLN A 83 1.91 -24.27 -1.06
CA GLN A 83 2.47 -25.14 -2.09
C GLN A 83 2.77 -24.35 -3.37
N ASN A 84 3.60 -24.92 -4.24
CA ASN A 84 3.86 -24.39 -5.57
C ASN A 84 2.68 -24.72 -6.50
N MET A 85 1.59 -23.95 -6.38
CA MET A 85 0.40 -24.07 -7.23
C MET A 85 0.40 -23.03 -8.35
N LYS A 86 -0.31 -23.31 -9.44
CA LYS A 86 -0.53 -22.32 -10.51
C LYS A 86 -1.19 -21.06 -9.91
N PRO A 87 -0.75 -19.84 -10.30
CA PRO A 87 -1.38 -18.61 -9.86
C PRO A 87 -2.86 -18.56 -10.26
N ILE A 88 -3.70 -18.04 -9.37
CA ILE A 88 -5.11 -17.80 -9.66
C ILE A 88 -5.29 -16.42 -10.29
N GLU A 89 -5.98 -16.36 -11.44
CA GLU A 89 -6.34 -15.09 -12.07
C GLU A 89 -7.38 -14.32 -11.24
N PRO A 90 -7.30 -12.98 -11.18
CA PRO A 90 -8.27 -12.18 -10.44
C PRO A 90 -9.64 -12.21 -11.12
N ASP A 91 -10.70 -12.37 -10.33
CA ASP A 91 -12.04 -11.96 -10.73
C ASP A 91 -12.13 -10.44 -10.57
N ARG A 92 -11.99 -9.71 -11.69
CA ARG A 92 -11.89 -8.24 -11.73
C ARG A 92 -13.18 -7.51 -11.37
N THR A 93 -14.30 -8.23 -11.33
CA THR A 93 -15.60 -7.68 -10.91
C THR A 93 -15.69 -7.47 -9.40
N LYS A 94 -14.74 -8.04 -8.64
CA LYS A 94 -14.65 -7.83 -7.19
C LYS A 94 -14.08 -6.45 -6.88
N PRO A 95 -14.45 -5.85 -5.74
CA PRO A 95 -13.95 -4.54 -5.35
C PRO A 95 -12.44 -4.60 -5.07
N LEU A 96 -11.78 -3.44 -5.18
CA LEU A 96 -10.43 -3.25 -4.65
C LEU A 96 -10.36 -3.46 -3.14
N SER A 97 -9.15 -3.71 -2.66
CA SER A 97 -8.77 -3.52 -1.26
C SER A 97 -8.03 -2.21 -1.14
N HIS A 98 -8.42 -1.33 -0.21
CA HIS A 98 -7.69 -0.08 0.00
C HIS A 98 -6.31 -0.35 0.59
N ASN A 99 -6.17 -1.42 1.39
CA ASN A 99 -4.89 -1.85 1.93
C ASN A 99 -3.93 -2.24 0.80
N TRP A 100 -4.39 -3.11 -0.11
CA TRP A 100 -3.53 -3.58 -1.20
C TRP A 100 -3.29 -2.51 -2.26
N THR A 101 -4.29 -1.65 -2.50
CA THR A 101 -4.17 -0.49 -3.38
C THR A 101 -3.15 0.52 -2.87
N ASP A 102 -3.09 0.82 -1.55
CA ASP A 102 -2.04 1.67 -0.96
C ASP A 102 -0.64 1.15 -1.30
N MET A 103 -0.35 -0.13 -1.05
CA MET A 103 0.99 -0.68 -1.28
C MET A 103 1.36 -0.69 -2.76
N VAL A 104 0.39 -0.91 -3.65
CA VAL A 104 0.61 -0.79 -5.10
C VAL A 104 0.89 0.66 -5.49
N LEU A 105 0.10 1.60 -5.00
CA LEU A 105 0.27 3.03 -5.30
C LEU A 105 1.62 3.59 -4.87
N ARG A 106 2.29 3.01 -3.86
CA ARG A 106 3.66 3.41 -3.50
C ARG A 106 4.63 3.29 -4.67
N ALA A 107 4.49 2.29 -5.54
CA ALA A 107 5.32 2.16 -6.74
C ALA A 107 5.03 3.27 -7.74
N PHE A 108 3.75 3.54 -8.00
CA PHE A 108 3.32 4.58 -8.92
C PHE A 108 3.77 5.96 -8.43
N ALA A 109 3.53 6.28 -7.16
CA ALA A 109 3.94 7.52 -6.52
C ALA A 109 5.46 7.74 -6.57
N ALA A 110 6.25 6.69 -6.38
CA ALA A 110 7.72 6.78 -6.41
C ALA A 110 8.28 6.99 -7.83
N HIS A 111 7.63 6.48 -8.87
CA HIS A 111 8.17 6.50 -10.22
C HIS A 111 7.85 7.83 -10.94
N PRO A 112 8.86 8.55 -11.47
CA PRO A 112 8.66 9.89 -12.07
C PRO A 112 7.64 9.95 -13.21
N ARG A 113 7.58 8.93 -14.07
CA ARG A 113 6.67 8.82 -15.21
C ARG A 113 5.30 8.28 -14.81
N TYR A 114 5.25 7.20 -14.03
CA TYR A 114 3.99 6.53 -13.70
C TYR A 114 3.13 7.32 -12.71
N ARG A 115 3.71 8.16 -11.83
CA ARG A 115 2.91 9.04 -10.96
C ARG A 115 2.04 10.06 -11.71
N GLN A 116 2.39 10.36 -12.97
CA GLN A 116 1.65 11.29 -13.84
C GLN A 116 0.52 10.61 -14.62
N MET A 117 0.38 9.28 -14.51
CA MET A 117 -0.66 8.55 -15.24
C MET A 117 -2.04 8.77 -14.61
N LYS A 118 -3.05 8.95 -15.47
CA LYS A 118 -4.45 9.04 -15.04
C LYS A 118 -4.87 7.83 -14.18
N GLN A 119 -4.41 6.63 -14.54
CA GLN A 119 -4.70 5.40 -13.81
C GLN A 119 -4.21 5.45 -12.35
N ALA A 120 -3.03 6.03 -12.10
CA ALA A 120 -2.49 6.19 -10.76
C ALA A 120 -3.28 7.23 -9.95
N HIS A 121 -3.63 8.35 -10.59
CA HIS A 121 -4.48 9.37 -9.99
C HIS A 121 -5.89 8.83 -9.65
N ASP A 122 -6.55 8.13 -10.58
CA ASP A 122 -7.87 7.53 -10.38
C ASP A 122 -7.86 6.55 -9.20
N ALA A 123 -6.84 5.70 -9.10
CA ALA A 123 -6.70 4.79 -7.96
C ALA A 123 -6.40 5.52 -6.64
N GLY A 124 -5.67 6.64 -6.68
CA GLY A 124 -5.50 7.54 -5.53
C GLY A 124 -6.82 8.13 -5.05
N ALA A 125 -7.72 8.50 -5.98
CA ALA A 125 -9.05 9.01 -5.64
C ALA A 125 -9.90 7.94 -4.93
N LEU A 126 -9.81 6.68 -5.37
CA LEU A 126 -10.46 5.55 -4.69
C LEU A 126 -9.88 5.34 -3.28
N LEU A 127 -8.55 5.39 -3.13
CA LEU A 127 -7.88 5.21 -1.85
C LEU A 127 -8.32 6.26 -0.82
N LYS A 128 -8.28 7.56 -1.17
CA LYS A 128 -8.66 8.62 -0.24
C LYS A 128 -10.15 8.58 0.13
N SER A 129 -11.01 8.15 -0.80
CA SER A 129 -12.45 7.98 -0.51
C SER A 129 -12.73 6.88 0.52
N SER A 130 -11.78 5.96 0.71
CA SER A 130 -11.87 4.85 1.68
C SER A 130 -11.36 5.21 3.08
N PHE A 131 -10.86 6.43 3.30
CA PHE A 131 -10.34 6.84 4.61
C PHE A 131 -11.37 6.59 5.72
N PHE A 132 -10.90 5.91 6.78
CA PHE A 132 -11.69 5.53 7.95
C PHE A 132 -12.84 4.54 7.69
N LEU A 133 -12.93 3.97 6.49
CA LEU A 133 -13.88 2.90 6.17
C LEU A 133 -13.22 1.52 6.35
N PRO A 134 -14.04 0.47 6.60
CA PRO A 134 -13.54 -0.90 6.59
C PRO A 134 -13.11 -1.34 5.18
N ASP A 135 -12.16 -2.27 5.09
CA ASP A 135 -11.74 -2.87 3.82
C ASP A 135 -12.82 -3.82 3.29
N ALA A 136 -12.82 -4.06 1.97
CA ALA A 136 -13.71 -5.02 1.34
C ALA A 136 -13.37 -6.48 1.75
N TYR A 137 -12.11 -6.74 2.11
CA TYR A 137 -11.61 -8.09 2.41
C TYR A 137 -11.36 -8.30 3.92
N PRO A 138 -11.36 -9.57 4.40
CA PRO A 138 -11.26 -9.85 5.84
C PRO A 138 -9.92 -9.47 6.49
N SER A 139 -8.83 -9.55 5.74
CA SER A 139 -7.48 -9.22 6.23
C SER A 139 -7.36 -7.72 6.44
N TYR A 140 -7.01 -7.32 7.67
CA TYR A 140 -6.91 -5.90 8.05
C TYR A 140 -8.18 -5.08 7.76
N ARG A 141 -9.36 -5.70 7.94
CA ARG A 141 -10.65 -5.11 7.58
C ARG A 141 -11.06 -3.89 8.39
N ALA A 142 -10.78 -3.88 9.68
CA ALA A 142 -11.38 -2.92 10.61
C ALA A 142 -10.87 -1.47 10.36
N PRO A 143 -11.71 -0.43 10.49
CA PRO A 143 -11.31 0.97 10.30
C PRO A 143 -10.09 1.40 11.12
N ARG A 144 -9.88 0.79 12.30
CA ARG A 144 -8.73 1.06 13.19
C ARG A 144 -7.37 0.86 12.52
N TYR A 145 -7.28 0.12 11.42
CA TYR A 145 -6.00 -0.08 10.71
C TYR A 145 -5.53 1.17 9.97
N TRP A 146 -6.41 2.12 9.64
CA TRP A 146 -5.99 3.44 9.14
C TRP A 146 -5.10 4.18 10.13
N THR A 147 -5.28 3.95 11.43
CA THR A 147 -4.63 4.71 12.50
C THR A 147 -3.71 3.83 13.35
N ARG A 148 -3.30 2.68 12.80
CA ARG A 148 -2.31 1.79 13.40
C ARG A 148 -0.99 1.97 12.66
N PHE A 149 -0.07 2.70 13.27
CA PHE A 149 1.23 3.04 12.68
C PHE A 149 2.32 2.03 13.06
N ALA A 150 2.03 0.75 12.83
CA ALA A 150 2.97 -0.33 13.07
C ALA A 150 3.48 -0.86 11.73
N PHE A 151 4.81 -0.83 11.56
CA PHE A 151 5.53 -1.50 10.46
C PHE A 151 5.21 -0.93 9.06
N TRP A 152 5.53 -1.68 7.99
CA TRP A 152 5.34 -1.24 6.60
C TRP A 152 3.90 -1.35 6.07
N TRP A 153 2.94 -1.81 6.89
CA TRP A 153 1.55 -1.99 6.48
C TRP A 153 0.86 -0.65 6.16
N PRO A 154 -0.16 -0.66 5.27
CA PRO A 154 -0.97 0.51 4.96
C PRO A 154 -1.56 1.18 6.20
N ASN A 155 -1.51 2.50 6.23
CA ASN A 155 -2.20 3.35 7.18
C ASN A 155 -2.39 4.74 6.57
N LEU A 156 -2.99 5.65 7.33
CA LEU A 156 -3.31 7.00 6.89
C LEU A 156 -2.06 7.79 6.45
N LEU A 157 -0.91 7.58 7.13
CA LEU A 157 0.34 8.26 6.79
C LEU A 157 0.91 7.78 5.45
N THR A 158 0.95 6.46 5.21
CA THR A 158 1.46 5.92 3.93
C THR A 158 0.58 6.31 2.75
N ALA A 159 -0.73 6.37 2.98
CA ALA A 159 -1.68 6.82 1.97
C ALA A 159 -1.46 8.30 1.65
N LEU A 160 -1.39 9.18 2.65
CA LEU A 160 -1.15 10.61 2.45
C LEU A 160 0.20 10.90 1.78
N ASP A 161 1.26 10.15 2.12
CA ASP A 161 2.58 10.25 1.47
C ASP A 161 2.45 9.96 -0.04
N SER A 162 1.76 8.87 -0.41
CA SER A 162 1.57 8.48 -1.81
C SER A 162 0.65 9.45 -2.56
N LEU A 163 -0.45 9.88 -1.92
CA LEU A 163 -1.42 10.81 -2.50
C LEU A 163 -0.80 12.18 -2.79
N TYR A 164 0.07 12.68 -1.92
CA TYR A 164 0.79 13.92 -2.17
C TYR A 164 1.61 13.84 -3.47
N LEU A 165 2.37 12.75 -3.64
CA LEU A 165 3.20 12.52 -4.82
C LEU A 165 2.39 12.30 -6.11
N LEU A 166 1.14 11.89 -5.98
CA LEU A 166 0.17 11.76 -7.07
C LEU A 166 -0.59 13.07 -7.38
N GLY A 167 -0.29 14.17 -6.66
CA GLY A 167 -0.83 15.49 -6.93
C GLY A 167 -2.08 15.86 -6.14
N PHE A 168 -2.51 15.05 -5.17
CA PHE A 168 -3.61 15.41 -4.28
C PHE A 168 -3.17 16.51 -3.32
N THR A 169 -4.07 17.46 -3.04
CA THR A 169 -3.76 18.66 -2.24
C THR A 169 -4.64 18.76 -1.01
N ARG A 170 -4.25 19.58 -0.03
CA ARG A 170 -5.02 19.85 1.20
C ARG A 170 -6.42 20.47 0.95
N ASN A 171 -6.67 20.94 -0.27
CA ASN A 171 -7.97 21.51 -0.65
C ASN A 171 -9.01 20.40 -0.90
N ASP A 172 -8.57 19.17 -1.16
CA ASP A 172 -9.43 18.01 -1.26
C ASP A 172 -10.04 17.65 0.11
N TYR A 173 -11.34 17.35 0.12
CA TYR A 173 -12.09 17.05 1.36
C TYR A 173 -11.51 15.85 2.12
N ASP A 174 -11.21 14.75 1.43
CA ASP A 174 -10.70 13.53 2.07
C ASP A 174 -9.30 13.73 2.61
N ILE A 175 -8.45 14.42 1.85
CA ILE A 175 -7.08 14.76 2.27
C ILE A 175 -7.12 15.64 3.52
N ARG A 176 -7.94 16.68 3.52
CA ARG A 176 -8.09 17.57 4.69
C ARG A 176 -8.58 16.81 5.91
N ARG A 177 -9.55 15.91 5.75
CA ARG A 177 -10.05 15.05 6.82
C ARG A 177 -8.95 14.13 7.37
N GLY A 178 -8.13 13.54 6.50
CA GLY A 178 -6.98 12.73 6.89
C GLY A 178 -5.91 13.53 7.64
N LEU A 179 -5.58 14.74 7.18
CA LEU A 179 -4.66 15.65 7.84
C LEU A 179 -5.19 16.08 9.22
N GLN A 180 -6.48 16.42 9.31
CA GLN A 180 -7.11 16.84 10.56
C GLN A 180 -7.07 15.74 11.63
N TRP A 181 -7.17 14.47 11.23
CA TRP A 181 -7.04 13.36 12.18
C TRP A 181 -5.70 13.41 12.94
N PHE A 182 -4.59 13.74 12.29
CA PHE A 182 -3.30 13.86 12.98
C PHE A 182 -3.27 15.05 13.94
N VAL A 183 -3.90 16.18 13.60
CA VAL A 183 -4.01 17.33 14.50
C VAL A 183 -4.83 16.96 15.74
N ASP A 184 -5.96 16.31 15.56
CA ASP A 184 -6.89 15.96 16.64
C ASP A 184 -6.36 14.84 17.56
N ASN A 185 -5.41 14.04 17.07
CA ASN A 185 -4.87 12.86 17.78
C ASN A 185 -3.42 13.05 18.23
N GLN A 186 -2.86 14.25 18.14
CA GLN A 186 -1.56 14.56 18.72
C GLN A 186 -1.66 14.48 20.25
N GLN A 187 -0.72 13.76 20.88
CA GLN A 187 -0.66 13.60 22.33
C GLN A 187 -0.07 14.86 22.98
N SER A 188 -0.19 14.98 24.31
CA SER A 188 0.34 16.13 25.07
C SER A 188 1.87 16.28 24.99
N ASP A 189 2.60 15.21 24.69
CA ASP A 189 4.04 15.22 24.43
C ASP A 189 4.40 15.61 22.98
N GLY A 190 3.40 15.92 22.14
CA GLY A 190 3.57 16.30 20.74
C GLY A 190 3.73 15.12 19.78
N LEU A 191 3.69 13.87 20.25
CA LEU A 191 3.83 12.66 19.43
C LEU A 191 2.47 11.98 19.16
N TRP A 192 2.50 10.84 18.48
CA TRP A 192 1.32 10.02 18.19
C TRP A 192 1.48 8.61 18.76
N ASN A 193 0.37 7.92 19.01
CA ASN A 193 0.39 6.53 19.44
C ASN A 193 0.62 5.60 18.25
N LEU A 194 1.44 4.56 18.41
CA LEU A 194 1.69 3.55 17.37
C LEU A 194 0.47 2.64 17.15
N GLU A 195 -0.17 2.26 18.26
CA GLU A 195 -1.40 1.49 18.31
C GLU A 195 -2.22 1.96 19.52
N SER A 196 -3.54 2.02 19.37
CA SER A 196 -4.45 2.36 20.46
C SER A 196 -4.38 1.30 21.57
N HIS A 197 -4.27 1.74 22.83
CA HIS A 197 -4.42 0.90 24.04
C HIS A 197 -3.25 -0.01 24.44
N LYS A 198 -2.01 0.28 24.00
CA LYS A 198 -0.82 -0.44 24.48
C LYS A 198 0.05 0.49 25.34
N ASP A 199 0.52 -0.01 26.48
CA ASP A 199 1.53 0.68 27.28
C ASP A 199 2.81 0.91 26.46
N ILE A 200 3.40 2.09 26.61
CA ILE A 200 4.56 2.52 25.83
C ILE A 200 5.83 1.93 26.47
N SER A 201 6.45 0.95 25.80
CA SER A 201 7.79 0.50 26.15
C SER A 201 8.86 1.50 25.67
N ALA A 202 10.10 1.37 26.15
CA ALA A 202 11.22 2.20 25.67
C ALA A 202 11.42 2.10 24.14
N LYS A 203 11.26 0.90 23.57
CA LYS A 203 11.29 0.68 22.12
C LYS A 203 10.14 1.41 21.42
N ASP A 204 8.94 1.35 22.00
CA ASP A 204 7.77 2.05 21.45
C ASP A 204 8.00 3.58 21.47
N PHE A 205 8.71 4.12 22.46
CA PHE A 205 9.05 5.55 22.49
C PHE A 205 9.94 5.97 21.32
N GLU A 206 11.00 5.22 20.99
CA GLU A 206 11.85 5.53 19.84
C GLU A 206 11.07 5.49 18.51
N GLU A 207 10.22 4.47 18.33
CA GLU A 207 9.36 4.36 17.15
C GLU A 207 8.37 5.54 17.04
N ARG A 208 7.86 6.07 18.17
CA ARG A 208 7.02 7.28 18.18
C ARG A 208 7.78 8.52 17.69
N LEU A 209 9.08 8.63 17.98
CA LEU A 209 9.91 9.73 17.47
C LEU A 209 10.05 9.66 15.94
N TRP A 210 10.33 8.46 15.41
CA TRP A 210 10.40 8.24 13.96
C TRP A 210 9.06 8.50 13.28
N LEU A 211 7.96 8.05 13.88
CA LEU A 211 6.61 8.35 13.42
C LEU A 211 6.35 9.87 13.40
N GLY A 212 6.67 10.58 14.49
CA GLY A 212 6.52 12.03 14.59
C GLY A 212 7.30 12.76 13.48
N LEU A 213 8.56 12.39 13.25
CA LEU A 213 9.36 12.95 12.15
C LEU A 213 8.68 12.73 10.78
N ARG A 214 8.15 11.54 10.53
CA ARG A 214 7.45 11.24 9.26
C ARG A 214 6.15 12.05 9.12
N ILE A 215 5.37 12.17 10.20
CA ILE A 215 4.15 12.99 10.20
C ILE A 215 4.50 14.46 9.93
N CYS A 216 5.52 15.02 10.58
CA CYS A 216 5.98 16.38 10.32
C CYS A 216 6.44 16.59 8.87
N ARG A 217 7.15 15.63 8.29
CA ARG A 217 7.55 15.67 6.86
C ARG A 217 6.33 15.63 5.94
N MET A 218 5.35 14.77 6.24
CA MET A 218 4.09 14.70 5.50
C MET A 218 3.34 16.03 5.58
N PHE A 219 3.21 16.64 6.76
CA PHE A 219 2.61 17.98 6.90
C PHE A 219 3.35 19.05 6.11
N LYS A 220 4.69 19.07 6.18
CA LYS A 220 5.50 20.01 5.41
C LYS A 220 5.23 19.92 3.90
N SER A 221 4.93 18.72 3.38
CA SER A 221 4.55 18.55 1.97
C SER A 221 3.22 19.23 1.63
N TYR A 222 2.21 19.13 2.50
CA TYR A 222 0.88 19.70 2.28
C TYR A 222 0.76 21.18 2.69
N TYR A 223 1.67 21.68 3.52
CA TYR A 223 1.74 23.06 4.01
C TYR A 223 3.14 23.64 3.76
N PRO A 224 3.51 23.86 2.48
CA PRO A 224 4.80 24.45 2.12
C PRO A 224 4.91 25.92 2.55
#